data_AF-A0A8D7A5D6-F1
#
_entry.id   AF-A0A8D7A5D6-F1
#
_cell.length_a   1.000
_cell.length_b   1.000
_cell.length_c   1.000
_cell.angle_alpha   90.00
_cell.angle_beta   90.00
_cell.angle_gamma   90.00
#
_symmetry.space_group_name_H-M   'P 1'
#
loop_
_entity.id
_entity.type
_entity.pdbx_description
1 polymer ?
#
loop_
_entity_poly.entity_id
_entity_poly.type
_entity_poly.pdbx_seq_one_letter_code
_entity_poly.pdbx_strand_id
1 'polypeptide(L)'
;MLLLTHILLVFLSFPLLLAATPFHNSSLHLHAHPDPDSVAREVHRQVESSRRRALLAAGVKDQQCLTGNPIDDCWRCSGTDWRQDRQRLADCGIGFGRDAMGGKGGPIYVVTDPSDQDPVNPALGTLRYGVIQEGPLWIIFAGDMTIHLNEELLVNSFKTIDGRGAVVHIAGGACITLQYVSNVIIHNVHVHHCVPAGEANVRSSPTHYGWRTRSDGDGISIYSGRKIWVDHCELSSCTDGLIDAIMGSTGITISNSYFSHHDEVMLLGHTDGYLPDSAMQVTIAFNRFGEQLVQRMPRCRRGYFHVVNNDFTSWEMYAIGGSANPTINSQGNRYIAPANPNAKEARSRTKPSLLVETEESEWSGWNWRTEGDVLVNGAFFVPSGEGLDAKYAKAESLDPKSAALIDQLTLNAGVLGGPRDNGVGTAYSGVNYGGSAATADGGGGASGWGVGYGPLGMVFGSGAPAPSSRDSIVMITTALLSASLFVTTFFSLHPL
;
A
#
# COMPACT_ATOMS: atom_id res chain seq x y z
N MET A 1 -68.09 -60.83 9.46
CA MET A 1 -68.61 -60.31 8.17
C MET A 1 -68.80 -58.82 8.31
N LEU A 2 -67.91 -58.01 7.74
CA LEU A 2 -68.21 -56.65 7.26
C LEU A 2 -67.05 -56.20 6.37
N LEU A 3 -67.44 -55.61 5.25
CA LEU A 3 -66.69 -55.44 4.00
C LEU A 3 -65.54 -54.44 4.09
N LEU A 4 -64.55 -54.71 3.25
CA LEU A 4 -63.49 -53.81 2.80
C LEU A 4 -64.03 -52.47 2.28
N THR A 5 -63.39 -51.38 2.68
CA THR A 5 -63.26 -50.16 1.87
C THR A 5 -61.78 -49.75 1.84
N HIS A 6 -61.20 -49.74 0.64
CA HIS A 6 -59.84 -49.29 0.37
C HIS A 6 -59.81 -47.77 0.23
N ILE A 7 -58.99 -47.10 1.04
CA ILE A 7 -58.58 -45.71 0.80
C ILE A 7 -57.08 -45.74 0.52
N LEU A 8 -56.73 -45.34 -0.70
CA LEU A 8 -55.39 -45.21 -1.23
C LEU A 8 -54.72 -43.98 -0.61
N LEU A 9 -53.76 -44.17 0.30
CA LEU A 9 -52.88 -43.11 0.80
C LEU A 9 -51.64 -43.04 -0.09
N VAL A 10 -51.56 -41.99 -0.92
CA VAL A 10 -50.37 -41.66 -1.71
C VAL A 10 -49.31 -41.10 -0.77
N PHE A 11 -48.27 -41.88 -0.48
CA PHE A 11 -47.04 -41.42 0.17
C PHE A 11 -46.22 -40.61 -0.83
N LEU A 12 -46.24 -39.28 -0.72
CA LEU A 12 -45.23 -38.41 -1.31
C LEU A 12 -44.02 -38.34 -0.37
N SER A 13 -43.07 -39.25 -0.57
CA SER A 13 -41.73 -39.16 0.02
C SER A 13 -40.95 -38.05 -0.69
N PHE A 14 -40.91 -36.85 -0.11
CA PHE A 14 -39.92 -35.83 -0.47
C PHE A 14 -38.56 -36.26 0.09
N PRO A 15 -37.52 -36.46 -0.73
CA PRO A 15 -36.17 -36.61 -0.21
C PRO A 15 -35.72 -35.23 0.27
N LEU A 16 -35.60 -35.07 1.58
CA LEU A 16 -34.98 -33.89 2.19
C LEU A 16 -33.48 -33.96 1.87
N LEU A 17 -33.06 -33.39 0.73
CA LEU A 17 -31.66 -33.06 0.50
C LEU A 17 -31.28 -32.00 1.53
N LEU A 18 -30.64 -32.39 2.62
CA LEU A 18 -29.77 -31.49 3.36
C LEU A 18 -28.60 -31.15 2.44
N ALA A 19 -28.77 -30.09 1.65
CA ALA A 19 -27.64 -29.36 1.11
C ALA A 19 -26.84 -28.85 2.32
N ALA A 20 -25.68 -29.44 2.56
CA ALA A 20 -24.66 -28.80 3.37
C ALA A 20 -24.30 -27.50 2.65
N THR A 21 -24.92 -26.39 3.04
CA THR A 21 -24.49 -25.08 2.60
C THR A 21 -23.05 -24.94 3.09
N PRO A 22 -22.07 -24.64 2.22
CA PRO A 22 -20.76 -24.30 2.71
C PRO A 22 -21.00 -23.10 3.61
N PHE A 23 -20.59 -23.20 4.88
CA PHE A 23 -20.47 -22.01 5.72
C PHE A 23 -19.51 -21.08 4.98
N HIS A 24 -20.04 -20.14 4.20
CA HIS A 24 -19.28 -18.98 3.81
C HIS A 24 -18.85 -18.34 5.11
N ASN A 25 -17.54 -18.20 5.30
CA ASN A 25 -16.95 -17.44 6.38
C ASN A 25 -17.36 -15.97 6.21
N SER A 26 -18.60 -15.62 6.55
CA SER A 26 -19.16 -14.28 6.43
C SER A 26 -18.42 -13.25 7.29
N SER A 27 -17.60 -13.71 8.24
CA SER A 27 -16.72 -12.87 9.07
C SER A 27 -15.50 -12.33 8.31
N LEU A 28 -15.03 -13.03 7.26
CA LEU A 28 -13.85 -12.62 6.49
C LEU A 28 -14.08 -11.32 5.70
N HIS A 29 -15.31 -11.06 5.28
CA HIS A 29 -15.65 -9.96 4.37
C HIS A 29 -16.38 -8.77 5.02
N LEU A 30 -16.58 -8.76 6.34
CA LEU A 30 -17.42 -7.74 6.99
C LEU A 30 -16.95 -6.30 6.74
N HIS A 31 -15.65 -6.11 6.45
CA HIS A 31 -15.05 -4.79 6.24
C HIS A 31 -14.60 -4.54 4.80
N ALA A 32 -14.64 -5.55 3.93
CA ALA A 32 -14.33 -5.41 2.52
C ALA A 32 -15.55 -4.84 1.78
N HIS A 33 -15.32 -3.92 0.85
CA HIS A 33 -16.39 -3.44 -0.03
C HIS A 33 -16.89 -4.59 -0.92
N PRO A 34 -18.20 -4.83 -1.01
CA PRO A 34 -18.76 -5.98 -1.75
C PRO A 34 -18.55 -5.89 -3.27
N ASP A 35 -18.42 -4.67 -3.81
CA ASP A 35 -18.10 -4.41 -5.21
C ASP A 35 -16.82 -3.56 -5.31
N PRO A 36 -15.61 -4.14 -5.26
CA PRO A 36 -14.37 -3.38 -5.34
C PRO A 36 -14.18 -2.65 -6.69
N ASP A 37 -14.72 -3.18 -7.78
CA ASP A 37 -14.66 -2.54 -9.10
C ASP A 37 -15.48 -1.24 -9.14
N SER A 38 -16.56 -1.11 -8.35
CA SER A 38 -17.25 0.18 -8.18
C SER A 38 -16.39 1.27 -7.54
N VAL A 39 -15.54 0.89 -6.58
CA VAL A 39 -14.62 1.83 -5.91
C VAL A 39 -13.54 2.30 -6.88
N ALA A 40 -12.98 1.41 -7.69
CA ALA A 40 -12.03 1.78 -8.74
C ALA A 40 -12.66 2.75 -9.76
N ARG A 41 -13.91 2.49 -10.20
CA ARG A 41 -14.65 3.38 -11.11
C ARG A 41 -14.95 4.76 -10.48
N GLU A 42 -15.25 4.81 -9.18
CA GLU A 42 -15.44 6.08 -8.46
C GLU A 42 -14.17 6.93 -8.52
N VAL A 43 -13.02 6.35 -8.22
CA VAL A 43 -11.72 7.05 -8.27
C VAL A 43 -11.49 7.66 -9.67
N HIS A 44 -11.74 6.91 -10.73
CA HIS A 44 -11.63 7.45 -12.10
C HIS A 44 -12.58 8.62 -12.35
N ARG A 45 -13.81 8.54 -11.87
CA ARG A 45 -14.79 9.63 -12.02
C ARG A 45 -14.34 10.88 -11.28
N GLN A 46 -13.80 10.73 -10.08
CA GLN A 46 -13.28 11.85 -9.27
C GLN A 46 -12.08 12.52 -9.95
N VAL A 47 -11.14 11.74 -10.48
CA VAL A 47 -10.00 12.25 -11.26
C VAL A 47 -10.46 13.01 -12.49
N GLU A 48 -11.37 12.43 -13.29
CA GLU A 48 -11.87 13.09 -14.49
C GLU A 48 -12.64 14.37 -14.18
N SER A 49 -13.42 14.40 -13.09
CA SER A 49 -14.11 15.59 -12.61
C SER A 49 -13.13 16.69 -12.20
N SER A 50 -12.12 16.35 -11.39
CA SER A 50 -11.08 17.29 -10.95
C SER A 50 -10.26 17.81 -12.15
N ARG A 51 -9.88 16.95 -13.09
CA ARG A 51 -9.21 17.33 -14.34
C ARG A 51 -10.02 18.30 -15.17
N ARG A 52 -11.32 18.05 -15.37
CA ARG A 52 -12.19 18.99 -16.12
C ARG A 52 -12.27 20.35 -15.43
N ARG A 53 -12.39 20.38 -14.10
CA ARG A 53 -12.36 21.65 -13.36
C ARG A 53 -11.04 22.38 -13.55
N ALA A 54 -9.91 21.69 -13.46
CA ALA A 54 -8.58 22.29 -13.67
C ALA A 54 -8.42 22.86 -15.09
N LEU A 55 -8.90 22.14 -16.13
CA LEU A 55 -8.87 22.61 -17.51
C LEU A 55 -9.76 23.83 -17.75
N LEU A 56 -10.96 23.86 -17.17
CA LEU A 56 -11.85 25.02 -17.27
C LEU A 56 -11.32 26.25 -16.52
N ALA A 57 -10.55 26.03 -15.45
CA ALA A 57 -9.88 27.06 -14.68
C ALA A 57 -8.61 27.61 -15.38
N ALA A 58 -8.08 26.94 -16.40
CA ALA A 58 -6.88 27.35 -17.12
C ALA A 58 -7.11 28.68 -17.85
N GLY A 59 -6.74 29.80 -17.21
CA GLY A 59 -6.94 31.16 -17.70
C GLY A 59 -7.70 32.09 -16.75
N VAL A 60 -8.29 31.56 -15.66
CA VAL A 60 -8.95 32.35 -14.62
C VAL A 60 -8.00 32.50 -13.42
N LYS A 61 -7.53 33.73 -13.16
CA LYS A 61 -6.53 34.02 -12.11
C LYS A 61 -6.93 33.52 -10.72
N ASP A 62 -8.22 33.53 -10.39
CA ASP A 62 -8.73 33.12 -9.07
C ASP A 62 -8.88 31.59 -8.89
N GLN A 63 -8.62 30.77 -9.93
CA GLN A 63 -8.75 29.30 -9.88
C GLN A 63 -7.43 28.56 -10.19
N GLN A 64 -6.30 29.25 -10.08
CA GLN A 64 -4.97 28.74 -10.42
C GLN A 64 -4.42 27.67 -9.46
N CYS A 65 -5.19 27.27 -8.44
CA CYS A 65 -4.82 26.22 -7.49
C CYS A 65 -5.05 24.80 -8.03
N LEU A 66 -6.04 24.59 -8.91
CA LEU A 66 -6.46 23.25 -9.31
C LEU A 66 -5.40 22.53 -10.13
N THR A 67 -5.07 21.32 -9.71
CA THR A 67 -4.06 20.45 -10.31
C THR A 67 -4.68 19.32 -11.12
N GLY A 68 -5.96 18.99 -10.91
CA GLY A 68 -6.57 17.79 -11.47
C GLY A 68 -6.39 16.54 -10.59
N ASN A 69 -5.61 16.66 -9.50
CA ASN A 69 -5.57 15.65 -8.44
C ASN A 69 -6.74 15.89 -7.48
N PRO A 70 -7.73 14.97 -7.41
CA PRO A 70 -8.96 15.20 -6.64
C PRO A 70 -8.74 15.28 -5.13
N ILE A 71 -7.68 14.66 -4.59
CA ILE A 71 -7.35 14.71 -3.16
C ILE A 71 -6.87 16.12 -2.82
N ASP A 72 -5.82 16.58 -3.49
CA ASP A 72 -5.21 17.89 -3.27
C ASP A 72 -6.20 19.02 -3.56
N ASP A 73 -6.90 18.95 -4.70
CA ASP A 73 -7.87 19.95 -5.11
C ASP A 73 -9.02 20.10 -4.11
N CYS A 74 -9.36 19.03 -3.38
CA CYS A 74 -10.47 19.03 -2.43
C CYS A 74 -10.21 19.91 -1.21
N TRP A 75 -9.00 19.88 -0.63
CA TRP A 75 -8.69 20.67 0.57
C TRP A 75 -7.82 21.88 0.28
N ARG A 76 -6.84 21.81 -0.64
CA ARG A 76 -5.93 22.92 -0.95
C ARG A 76 -6.63 24.04 -1.69
N CYS A 77 -7.57 23.69 -2.58
CA CYS A 77 -8.27 24.64 -3.44
C CYS A 77 -9.68 24.95 -2.96
N SER A 78 -9.90 24.77 -1.66
CA SER A 78 -11.22 24.83 -1.03
C SER A 78 -11.66 26.25 -0.65
N GLY A 79 -10.81 27.25 -0.92
CA GLY A 79 -11.06 28.67 -0.63
C GLY A 79 -10.79 29.10 0.81
N THR A 80 -10.47 28.18 1.71
CA THR A 80 -10.08 28.44 3.11
C THR A 80 -8.61 28.13 3.32
N ASP A 81 -7.90 28.90 4.15
CA ASP A 81 -6.56 28.52 4.60
C ASP A 81 -6.66 27.19 5.37
N TRP A 82 -5.93 26.18 4.91
CA TRP A 82 -5.91 24.85 5.52
C TRP A 82 -5.51 24.89 7.00
N ARG A 83 -4.77 25.93 7.43
CA ARG A 83 -4.41 26.12 8.85
C ARG A 83 -5.63 26.37 9.73
N GLN A 84 -6.66 27.01 9.17
CA GLN A 84 -7.91 27.34 9.87
C GLN A 84 -8.94 26.21 9.79
N ASP A 85 -8.81 25.31 8.81
CA ASP A 85 -9.69 24.16 8.61
C ASP A 85 -8.88 22.88 8.34
N ARG A 86 -7.99 22.54 9.27
CA ARG A 86 -7.06 21.40 9.13
C ARG A 86 -7.80 20.08 8.89
N GLN A 87 -8.92 19.91 9.59
CA GLN A 87 -9.66 18.65 9.61
C GLN A 87 -10.45 18.39 8.31
N ARG A 88 -10.63 19.40 7.43
CA ARG A 88 -11.17 19.23 6.08
C ARG A 88 -10.45 18.17 5.27
N LEU A 89 -9.15 17.97 5.52
CA LEU A 89 -8.36 16.93 4.86
C LEU A 89 -9.06 15.56 4.93
N ALA A 90 -9.65 15.21 6.08
CA ALA A 90 -10.30 13.92 6.29
C ALA A 90 -11.56 13.69 5.41
N ASP A 91 -12.08 14.72 4.75
CA ASP A 91 -13.17 14.61 3.77
C ASP A 91 -12.69 14.36 2.33
N CYS A 92 -11.39 14.41 2.11
CA CYS A 92 -10.79 14.37 0.78
C CYS A 92 -10.17 13.01 0.42
N GLY A 93 -10.28 12.02 1.31
CA GLY A 93 -9.85 10.66 1.03
C GLY A 93 -10.64 10.04 -0.13
N ILE A 94 -9.97 9.23 -0.95
CA ILE A 94 -10.57 8.51 -2.07
C ILE A 94 -10.26 7.01 -1.99
N GLY A 95 -10.82 6.21 -2.89
CA GLY A 95 -10.50 4.79 -2.99
C GLY A 95 -11.03 3.98 -1.80
N PHE A 96 -10.32 2.92 -1.42
CA PHE A 96 -10.74 2.04 -0.33
C PHE A 96 -10.55 2.64 1.07
N GLY A 97 -9.57 3.53 1.25
CA GLY A 97 -9.32 4.29 2.48
C GLY A 97 -10.16 5.56 2.64
N ARG A 98 -11.09 5.87 1.73
CA ARG A 98 -11.89 7.12 1.74
C ARG A 98 -12.66 7.37 3.04
N ASP A 99 -13.03 6.31 3.76
CA ASP A 99 -13.77 6.39 5.02
C ASP A 99 -12.87 6.55 6.25
N ALA A 100 -11.55 6.70 6.06
CA ALA A 100 -10.59 6.98 7.13
C ALA A 100 -10.80 8.40 7.65
N MET A 101 -11.57 8.55 8.72
CA MET A 101 -11.84 9.86 9.34
C MET A 101 -10.69 10.38 10.22
N GLY A 102 -9.72 9.51 10.55
CA GLY A 102 -8.64 9.86 11.46
C GLY A 102 -9.15 10.41 12.79
N GLY A 103 -8.57 11.52 13.23
CA GLY A 103 -8.97 12.28 14.41
C GLY A 103 -10.04 13.35 14.18
N LYS A 104 -10.74 13.36 13.05
CA LYS A 104 -11.76 14.38 12.74
C LYS A 104 -12.82 14.45 13.83
N GLY A 105 -13.21 15.67 14.20
CA GLY A 105 -14.16 15.96 15.29
C GLY A 105 -13.53 15.89 16.69
N GLY A 106 -12.30 15.41 16.81
CA GLY A 106 -11.52 15.44 18.04
C GLY A 106 -10.80 16.78 18.24
N PRO A 107 -10.30 17.04 19.46
CA PRO A 107 -9.47 18.21 19.71
C PRO A 107 -8.11 18.09 19.01
N ILE A 108 -7.48 19.25 18.81
CA ILE A 108 -6.11 19.33 18.34
C ILE A 108 -5.17 19.04 19.51
N TYR A 109 -4.25 18.10 19.31
CA TYR A 109 -3.13 17.83 20.21
C TYR A 109 -1.84 18.31 19.55
N VAL A 110 -1.04 19.09 20.26
CA VAL A 110 0.21 19.67 19.73
C VAL A 110 1.39 18.93 20.35
N VAL A 111 2.19 18.28 19.52
CA VAL A 111 3.49 17.72 19.91
C VAL A 111 4.47 18.88 20.08
N THR A 112 5.04 18.99 21.27
CA THR A 112 6.01 20.01 21.67
C THR A 112 7.34 19.41 22.10
N ASP A 113 7.39 18.10 22.32
CA ASP A 113 8.56 17.37 22.78
C ASP A 113 8.84 16.19 21.82
N PRO A 114 10.00 16.16 21.15
CA PRO A 114 10.35 15.09 20.23
C PRO A 114 10.90 13.83 20.92
N SER A 115 11.03 13.82 22.25
CA SER A 115 11.62 12.70 22.98
C SER A 115 10.68 11.50 23.12
N ASP A 116 11.28 10.31 23.28
CA ASP A 116 10.57 9.05 23.45
C ASP A 116 11.23 8.15 24.54
N GLN A 117 11.58 8.76 25.68
CA GLN A 117 12.42 8.12 26.70
C GLN A 117 11.78 6.92 27.40
N ASP A 118 10.45 6.95 27.59
CA ASP A 118 9.70 5.89 28.26
C ASP A 118 8.53 5.42 27.38
N PRO A 119 8.70 4.28 26.67
CA PRO A 119 7.65 3.66 25.86
C PRO A 119 6.41 3.22 26.64
N VAL A 120 6.51 3.08 27.98
CA VAL A 120 5.42 2.70 28.88
C VAL A 120 4.78 3.93 29.51
N ASN A 121 5.50 5.00 29.82
CA ASN A 121 4.94 6.20 30.44
C ASN A 121 5.33 7.47 29.66
N PRO A 122 4.79 7.66 28.45
CA PRO A 122 5.15 8.80 27.62
C PRO A 122 4.75 10.12 28.28
N ALA A 123 5.64 11.11 28.23
CA ALA A 123 5.37 12.44 28.78
C ALA A 123 4.33 13.20 27.94
N LEU A 124 3.47 13.99 28.59
CA LEU A 124 2.57 14.92 27.92
C LEU A 124 3.38 15.87 27.03
N GLY A 125 2.93 16.08 25.79
CA GLY A 125 3.63 16.88 24.78
C GLY A 125 4.44 16.04 23.79
N THR A 126 4.66 14.75 24.06
CA THR A 126 5.31 13.81 23.12
C THR A 126 4.33 13.26 22.08
N LEU A 127 4.85 12.79 20.94
CA LEU A 127 4.04 12.08 19.94
C LEU A 127 3.42 10.80 20.52
N ARG A 128 4.21 10.00 21.25
CA ARG A 128 3.72 8.75 21.86
C ARG A 128 2.55 8.99 22.80
N TYR A 129 2.60 10.04 23.63
CA TYR A 129 1.46 10.38 24.48
C TYR A 129 0.20 10.66 23.67
N GLY A 130 0.30 11.43 22.58
CA GLY A 130 -0.85 11.80 21.75
C GLY A 130 -1.49 10.60 21.04
N VAL A 131 -0.69 9.75 20.39
CA VAL A 131 -1.21 8.68 19.54
C VAL A 131 -1.91 7.55 20.30
N ILE A 132 -1.59 7.36 21.58
CA ILE A 132 -2.20 6.30 22.39
C ILE A 132 -3.55 6.70 23.00
N GLN A 133 -3.88 8.00 23.07
CA GLN A 133 -5.06 8.46 23.80
C GLN A 133 -6.36 7.83 23.30
N GLU A 134 -7.37 7.79 24.17
CA GLU A 134 -8.72 7.36 23.80
C GLU A 134 -9.42 8.43 22.95
N GLY A 135 -10.32 7.99 22.07
CA GLY A 135 -11.13 8.87 21.23
C GLY A 135 -10.37 9.58 20.11
N PRO A 136 -11.06 10.43 19.33
CA PRO A 136 -10.46 11.11 18.19
C PRO A 136 -9.45 12.18 18.60
N LEU A 137 -8.25 12.20 18.00
CA LEU A 137 -7.28 13.29 18.13
C LEU A 137 -6.64 13.68 16.81
N TRP A 138 -6.64 14.99 16.53
CA TRP A 138 -5.89 15.57 15.41
C TRP A 138 -4.53 16.07 15.90
N ILE A 139 -3.49 15.27 15.69
CA ILE A 139 -2.15 15.50 16.21
C ILE A 139 -1.36 16.36 15.22
N ILE A 140 -0.87 17.51 15.68
CA ILE A 140 -0.01 18.42 14.92
C ILE A 140 1.30 18.67 15.67
N PHE A 141 2.20 19.41 15.05
CA PHE A 141 3.55 19.65 15.56
C PHE A 141 3.78 21.16 15.76
N ALA A 142 4.40 21.53 16.89
CA ALA A 142 4.68 22.93 17.23
C ALA A 142 5.73 23.58 16.32
N GLY A 143 6.56 22.77 15.67
CA GLY A 143 7.62 23.18 14.75
C GLY A 143 8.36 21.95 14.22
N ASP A 144 9.43 22.21 13.47
CA ASP A 144 10.28 21.17 12.90
C ASP A 144 10.85 20.27 13.99
N MET A 145 10.83 18.96 13.76
CA MET A 145 11.39 18.01 14.71
C MET A 145 11.81 16.68 14.08
N THR A 146 12.83 16.08 14.68
CA THR A 146 13.24 14.70 14.44
C THR A 146 12.92 13.88 15.67
N ILE A 147 11.98 12.95 15.52
CA ILE A 147 11.50 12.05 16.56
C ILE A 147 12.21 10.72 16.35
N HIS A 148 13.09 10.39 17.29
CA HIS A 148 13.71 9.07 17.38
C HIS A 148 12.90 8.24 18.37
N LEU A 149 12.19 7.23 17.88
CA LEU A 149 11.41 6.34 18.72
C LEU A 149 12.29 5.20 19.23
N ASN A 150 12.31 5.00 20.55
CA ASN A 150 13.10 3.93 21.15
C ASN A 150 12.44 2.56 20.92
N GLU A 151 11.12 2.53 20.77
CA GLU A 151 10.30 1.34 20.55
C GLU A 151 9.20 1.62 19.53
N GLU A 152 8.57 0.60 18.96
CA GLU A 152 7.47 0.78 18.00
C GLU A 152 6.42 1.77 18.54
N LEU A 153 6.01 2.72 17.70
CA LEU A 153 4.95 3.68 18.02
C LEU A 153 3.59 3.05 17.71
N LEU A 154 2.99 2.41 18.72
CA LEU A 154 1.63 1.90 18.64
C LEU A 154 0.64 3.07 18.61
N VAL A 155 -0.09 3.20 17.50
CA VAL A 155 -1.10 4.25 17.30
C VAL A 155 -2.49 3.67 17.56
N ASN A 156 -3.26 4.30 18.45
CA ASN A 156 -4.63 3.91 18.75
C ASN A 156 -5.59 4.34 17.62
N SER A 157 -6.82 3.84 17.62
CA SER A 157 -7.85 4.22 16.64
C SER A 157 -8.20 5.71 16.70
N PHE A 158 -8.77 6.24 15.61
CA PHE A 158 -9.23 7.63 15.48
C PHE A 158 -8.11 8.67 15.68
N LYS A 159 -7.01 8.49 14.95
CA LYS A 159 -5.86 9.41 15.02
C LYS A 159 -5.56 9.98 13.66
N THR A 160 -5.27 11.28 13.63
CA THR A 160 -4.56 11.89 12.50
C THR A 160 -3.21 12.34 12.99
N ILE A 161 -2.13 11.89 12.36
CA ILE A 161 -0.79 12.50 12.49
C ILE A 161 -0.64 13.45 11.30
N ASP A 162 -0.68 14.75 11.54
CA ASP A 162 -0.66 15.81 10.52
C ASP A 162 0.59 16.67 10.66
N GLY A 163 1.61 16.37 9.84
CA GLY A 163 2.87 17.12 9.80
C GLY A 163 2.79 18.47 9.10
N ARG A 164 1.64 18.90 8.55
CA ARG A 164 1.58 20.17 7.81
C ARG A 164 1.93 21.37 8.69
N GLY A 165 2.84 22.18 8.18
CA GLY A 165 3.34 23.39 8.84
C GLY A 165 4.64 23.19 9.63
N ALA A 166 5.21 21.98 9.61
CA ALA A 166 6.50 21.64 10.18
C ALA A 166 7.21 20.59 9.31
N VAL A 167 8.53 20.53 9.38
CA VAL A 167 9.34 19.43 8.83
C VAL A 167 9.50 18.37 9.93
N VAL A 168 8.75 17.28 9.81
CA VAL A 168 8.66 16.23 10.84
C VAL A 168 9.29 14.95 10.32
N HIS A 169 10.37 14.53 10.96
CA HIS A 169 11.03 13.26 10.70
C HIS A 169 10.74 12.27 11.83
N ILE A 170 10.21 11.10 11.51
CA ILE A 170 10.17 9.93 12.39
C ILE A 170 11.26 8.99 11.90
N ALA A 171 12.39 8.97 12.60
CA ALA A 171 13.61 8.45 12.01
C ALA A 171 14.69 7.96 12.97
N GLY A 172 15.51 7.04 12.46
CA GLY A 172 16.73 6.57 13.09
C GLY A 172 16.52 5.60 14.26
N GLY A 173 15.26 5.27 14.59
CA GLY A 173 14.86 4.35 15.65
C GLY A 173 13.77 3.41 15.15
N ALA A 174 12.90 2.94 16.03
CA ALA A 174 11.67 2.26 15.60
C ALA A 174 10.74 3.25 14.85
N CYS A 175 9.67 2.73 14.26
CA CYS A 175 8.70 3.56 13.53
C CYS A 175 7.24 3.17 13.85
N ILE A 176 6.32 3.36 12.90
CA ILE A 176 4.88 3.42 13.18
C ILE A 176 4.25 2.03 13.04
N THR A 177 3.48 1.62 14.05
CA THR A 177 2.75 0.35 14.02
C THR A 177 1.26 0.57 14.30
N LEU A 178 0.42 0.24 13.32
CA LEU A 178 -1.05 0.30 13.37
C LEU A 178 -1.61 -1.11 13.60
N GLN A 179 -1.70 -1.53 14.85
CA GLN A 179 -2.10 -2.90 15.21
C GLN A 179 -3.53 -2.99 15.75
N TYR A 180 -4.41 -3.72 15.05
CA TYR A 180 -5.82 -3.93 15.41
C TYR A 180 -6.64 -2.62 15.56
N VAL A 181 -6.27 -1.59 14.81
CA VAL A 181 -6.89 -0.25 14.90
C VAL A 181 -7.67 0.12 13.65
N SER A 182 -8.47 1.19 13.77
CA SER A 182 -9.21 1.74 12.66
C SER A 182 -9.31 3.25 12.66
N ASN A 183 -9.58 3.84 11.48
CA ASN A 183 -9.70 5.28 11.29
C ASN A 183 -8.40 6.01 11.68
N VAL A 184 -7.34 5.75 10.92
CA VAL A 184 -6.04 6.42 11.11
C VAL A 184 -5.66 7.13 9.82
N ILE A 185 -5.23 8.38 9.94
CA ILE A 185 -4.61 9.16 8.86
C ILE A 185 -3.17 9.46 9.27
N ILE A 186 -2.21 9.13 8.40
CA ILE A 186 -0.82 9.55 8.53
C ILE A 186 -0.55 10.48 7.35
N HIS A 187 -0.27 11.74 7.64
CA HIS A 187 -0.20 12.78 6.63
C HIS A 187 0.99 13.72 6.82
N ASN A 188 1.72 13.98 5.74
CA ASN A 188 2.76 15.01 5.68
C ASN A 188 3.96 14.81 6.63
N VAL A 189 4.44 13.57 6.76
CA VAL A 189 5.62 13.24 7.60
C VAL A 189 6.69 12.50 6.80
N HIS A 190 7.96 12.69 7.18
CA HIS A 190 9.06 11.86 6.72
C HIS A 190 9.21 10.64 7.64
N VAL A 191 9.30 9.44 7.08
CA VAL A 191 9.54 8.19 7.82
C VAL A 191 10.73 7.47 7.19
N HIS A 192 11.86 7.39 7.88
CA HIS A 192 13.06 6.83 7.27
C HIS A 192 14.09 6.33 8.26
N HIS A 193 15.00 5.47 7.81
CA HIS A 193 16.04 4.91 8.69
C HIS A 193 15.44 4.19 9.89
N CYS A 194 14.30 3.53 9.69
CA CYS A 194 13.64 2.72 10.70
C CYS A 194 14.48 1.46 10.95
N VAL A 195 14.66 1.12 12.21
CA VAL A 195 15.45 -0.03 12.66
C VAL A 195 14.64 -0.93 13.60
N PRO A 196 14.97 -2.24 13.65
CA PRO A 196 14.42 -3.16 14.63
C PRO A 196 14.52 -2.62 16.06
N ALA A 197 13.41 -2.64 16.78
CA ALA A 197 13.34 -2.38 18.23
C ALA A 197 12.41 -3.39 18.89
N GLY A 198 12.44 -3.52 20.21
CA GLY A 198 11.60 -4.46 20.94
C GLY A 198 12.34 -5.10 22.10
N GLU A 199 11.82 -6.23 22.55
CA GLU A 199 12.18 -6.84 23.83
C GLU A 199 11.93 -5.86 24.99
N ALA A 200 10.79 -5.15 24.89
CA ALA A 200 10.38 -4.11 25.83
C ALA A 200 8.87 -4.09 25.99
N ASN A 201 8.41 -3.52 27.10
CA ASN A 201 7.00 -3.18 27.27
C ASN A 201 6.69 -1.89 26.53
N VAL A 202 5.61 -1.88 25.75
CA VAL A 202 5.19 -0.71 24.96
C VAL A 202 3.72 -0.43 25.22
N ARG A 203 3.40 0.84 25.51
CA ARG A 203 2.02 1.29 25.72
C ARG A 203 1.28 1.46 24.40
N SER A 204 0.06 0.93 24.33
CA SER A 204 -0.84 1.04 23.17
C SER A 204 -2.11 1.86 23.45
N SER A 205 -2.48 2.02 24.72
CA SER A 205 -3.58 2.88 25.17
C SER A 205 -3.31 3.41 26.59
N PRO A 206 -4.12 4.35 27.13
CA PRO A 206 -3.93 4.83 28.49
C PRO A 206 -4.06 3.71 29.54
N THR A 207 -4.75 2.63 29.21
CA THR A 207 -5.04 1.50 30.10
C THR A 207 -4.26 0.22 29.77
N HIS A 208 -3.56 0.16 28.63
CA HIS A 208 -2.89 -1.05 28.18
C HIS A 208 -1.46 -0.80 27.69
N TYR A 209 -0.53 -1.63 28.18
CA TYR A 209 0.80 -1.86 27.62
C TYR A 209 1.09 -3.36 27.64
N GLY A 210 1.98 -3.82 26.78
CA GLY A 210 2.38 -5.23 26.73
C GLY A 210 3.78 -5.42 26.18
N TRP A 211 4.31 -6.63 26.35
CA TRP A 211 5.61 -7.02 25.83
C TRP A 211 5.58 -7.06 24.30
N ARG A 212 6.54 -6.40 23.66
CA ARG A 212 6.80 -6.43 22.23
C ARG A 212 8.09 -7.20 22.00
N THR A 213 8.02 -8.22 21.14
CA THR A 213 9.22 -8.84 20.59
C THR A 213 9.88 -7.88 19.61
N ARG A 214 11.12 -8.20 19.23
CA ARG A 214 11.83 -7.45 18.20
C ARG A 214 11.00 -7.31 16.91
N SER A 215 10.84 -6.09 16.43
CA SER A 215 10.23 -5.73 15.15
C SER A 215 11.23 -5.84 14.00
N ASP A 216 10.72 -5.87 12.77
CA ASP A 216 11.54 -6.01 11.56
C ASP A 216 12.20 -4.69 11.14
N GLY A 217 11.65 -3.55 11.59
CA GLY A 217 12.17 -2.22 11.28
C GLY A 217 11.53 -1.59 10.04
N ASP A 218 10.23 -1.86 9.82
CA ASP A 218 9.45 -1.21 8.78
C ASP A 218 9.23 0.28 9.05
N GLY A 219 8.91 1.04 8.00
CA GLY A 219 8.41 2.42 8.13
C GLY A 219 7.03 2.51 8.79
N ILE A 220 6.03 1.90 8.14
CA ILE A 220 4.64 1.88 8.61
C ILE A 220 4.13 0.44 8.51
N SER A 221 4.01 -0.25 9.65
CA SER A 221 3.40 -1.58 9.71
C SER A 221 1.90 -1.47 10.05
N ILE A 222 1.05 -2.11 9.26
CA ILE A 222 -0.41 -2.14 9.40
C ILE A 222 -0.84 -3.60 9.59
N TYR A 223 -1.26 -3.92 10.80
CA TYR A 223 -1.61 -5.27 11.20
C TYR A 223 -3.08 -5.33 11.59
N SER A 224 -3.88 -6.07 10.82
CA SER A 224 -5.35 -6.12 11.00
C SER A 224 -5.98 -4.71 11.10
N GLY A 225 -5.42 -3.74 10.38
CA GLY A 225 -5.87 -2.36 10.37
C GLY A 225 -7.00 -2.13 9.36
N ARG A 226 -7.92 -1.19 9.65
CA ARG A 226 -9.00 -0.84 8.70
C ARG A 226 -9.29 0.65 8.63
N LYS A 227 -9.69 1.14 7.45
CA LYS A 227 -9.92 2.58 7.22
C LYS A 227 -8.68 3.38 7.55
N ILE A 228 -7.62 3.12 6.78
CA ILE A 228 -6.30 3.73 6.95
C ILE A 228 -5.99 4.57 5.72
N TRP A 229 -5.44 5.76 5.94
CA TRP A 229 -5.00 6.62 4.86
C TRP A 229 -3.60 7.15 5.13
N VAL A 230 -2.65 6.80 4.26
CA VAL A 230 -1.30 7.33 4.25
C VAL A 230 -1.21 8.30 3.07
N ASP A 231 -0.95 9.58 3.35
CA ASP A 231 -1.03 10.65 2.36
C ASP A 231 0.13 11.64 2.48
N HIS A 232 0.70 12.11 1.36
CA HIS A 232 1.79 13.11 1.40
C HIS A 232 2.96 12.74 2.31
N CYS A 233 3.28 11.44 2.44
CA CYS A 233 4.42 11.01 3.24
C CYS A 233 5.66 10.83 2.36
N GLU A 234 6.83 10.93 2.95
CA GLU A 234 8.09 10.57 2.30
C GLU A 234 8.73 9.42 3.07
N LEU A 235 8.94 8.29 2.39
CA LEU A 235 9.46 7.06 3.00
C LEU A 235 10.72 6.58 2.29
N SER A 236 11.75 6.24 3.07
CA SER A 236 13.04 5.75 2.53
C SER A 236 13.88 4.99 3.55
N SER A 237 14.79 4.15 3.06
CA SER A 237 15.93 3.61 3.82
C SER A 237 15.58 2.98 5.17
N CYS A 238 14.42 2.33 5.29
CA CYS A 238 14.10 1.46 6.44
C CYS A 238 14.91 0.15 6.37
N THR A 239 14.92 -0.61 7.48
CA THR A 239 15.67 -1.87 7.55
C THR A 239 14.97 -2.99 6.79
N ASP A 240 13.65 -3.11 6.92
CA ASP A 240 12.85 -4.13 6.22
C ASP A 240 11.95 -3.48 5.15
N GLY A 241 10.65 -3.27 5.37
CA GLY A 241 9.75 -2.63 4.41
C GLY A 241 9.52 -1.12 4.64
N LEU A 242 9.02 -0.37 3.63
CA LEU A 242 8.51 0.99 3.87
C LEU A 242 7.07 0.97 4.39
N ILE A 243 6.19 0.20 3.75
CA ILE A 243 4.79 0.02 4.17
C ILE A 243 4.39 -1.45 4.05
N ASP A 244 4.04 -2.05 5.19
CA ASP A 244 3.60 -3.43 5.26
C ASP A 244 2.17 -3.52 5.77
N ALA A 245 1.24 -4.04 4.97
CA ALA A 245 -0.14 -4.25 5.37
C ALA A 245 -0.49 -5.74 5.36
N ILE A 246 -0.77 -6.31 6.52
CA ILE A 246 -0.88 -7.76 6.70
C ILE A 246 -2.05 -8.12 7.63
N MET A 247 -2.31 -9.42 7.77
CA MET A 247 -3.20 -9.98 8.78
C MET A 247 -4.65 -9.47 8.67
N GLY A 248 -5.19 -9.49 7.45
CA GLY A 248 -6.58 -9.10 7.18
C GLY A 248 -6.82 -7.59 7.14
N SER A 249 -5.75 -6.79 7.01
CA SER A 249 -5.88 -5.34 6.85
C SER A 249 -6.65 -5.00 5.56
N THR A 250 -7.52 -4.00 5.60
CA THR A 250 -8.38 -3.64 4.45
C THR A 250 -8.91 -2.22 4.54
N GLY A 251 -9.43 -1.66 3.43
CA GLY A 251 -9.92 -0.28 3.43
C GLY A 251 -8.77 0.71 3.58
N ILE A 252 -7.74 0.58 2.73
CA ILE A 252 -6.51 1.37 2.80
C ILE A 252 -6.38 2.22 1.53
N THR A 253 -5.96 3.48 1.69
CA THR A 253 -5.47 4.31 0.59
C THR A 253 -4.06 4.79 0.91
N ILE A 254 -3.15 4.66 -0.04
CA ILE A 254 -1.80 5.21 0.00
C ILE A 254 -1.70 6.19 -1.17
N SER A 255 -1.60 7.48 -0.86
CA SER A 255 -1.65 8.52 -1.89
C SER A 255 -0.64 9.63 -1.73
N ASN A 256 -0.37 10.34 -2.84
CA ASN A 256 0.47 11.54 -2.88
C ASN A 256 1.82 11.38 -2.18
N SER A 257 2.34 10.17 -2.02
CA SER A 257 3.53 9.90 -1.22
C SER A 257 4.74 9.70 -2.12
N TYR A 258 5.92 9.97 -1.58
CA TYR A 258 7.20 9.77 -2.26
C TYR A 258 7.98 8.63 -1.61
N PHE A 259 8.42 7.69 -2.43
CA PHE A 259 9.23 6.54 -2.01
C PHE A 259 10.58 6.60 -2.70
N SER A 260 11.68 6.34 -1.98
CA SER A 260 13.02 6.27 -2.58
C SER A 260 14.01 5.46 -1.73
N HIS A 261 15.17 5.13 -2.31
CA HIS A 261 16.33 4.56 -1.61
C HIS A 261 16.00 3.35 -0.73
N HIS A 262 15.40 2.32 -1.33
CA HIS A 262 14.92 1.17 -0.59
C HIS A 262 14.69 -0.08 -1.47
N ASP A 263 14.92 -1.26 -0.90
CA ASP A 263 14.72 -2.53 -1.61
C ASP A 263 13.24 -2.94 -1.63
N GLU A 264 12.69 -3.20 -0.44
CA GLU A 264 11.39 -3.84 -0.25
C GLU A 264 10.28 -2.82 0.04
N VAL A 265 9.83 -2.08 -0.99
CA VAL A 265 8.99 -0.88 -0.79
C VAL A 265 7.67 -1.14 -0.04
N MET A 266 6.82 -2.02 -0.55
CA MET A 266 5.46 -2.18 -0.04
C MET A 266 4.96 -3.63 -0.14
N LEU A 267 4.75 -4.29 0.99
CA LEU A 267 4.17 -5.64 1.06
C LEU A 267 2.70 -5.59 1.48
N LEU A 268 1.83 -6.15 0.64
CA LEU A 268 0.39 -6.21 0.89
C LEU A 268 -0.05 -7.68 0.98
N GLY A 269 -0.11 -8.17 2.22
CA GLY A 269 -0.31 -9.58 2.59
C GLY A 269 1.03 -10.31 2.74
N HIS A 270 1.25 -10.99 3.88
CA HIS A 270 2.55 -11.55 4.26
C HIS A 270 2.78 -13.00 3.82
N THR A 271 1.73 -13.83 3.82
CA THR A 271 1.84 -15.27 3.59
C THR A 271 0.82 -15.75 2.58
N ASP A 272 1.27 -16.52 1.59
CA ASP A 272 0.44 -17.07 0.50
C ASP A 272 -0.72 -17.94 1.01
N GLY A 273 -0.59 -18.51 2.21
CA GLY A 273 -1.58 -19.34 2.90
C GLY A 273 -2.59 -18.57 3.76
N TYR A 274 -2.40 -17.27 4.02
CA TYR A 274 -3.25 -16.54 4.98
C TYR A 274 -4.56 -16.05 4.35
N LEU A 275 -5.61 -16.87 4.43
CA LEU A 275 -6.91 -16.62 3.79
C LEU A 275 -7.59 -15.29 4.15
N PRO A 276 -7.42 -14.72 5.37
CA PRO A 276 -8.00 -13.41 5.66
C PRO A 276 -7.52 -12.25 4.79
N ASP A 277 -6.34 -12.36 4.17
CA ASP A 277 -5.87 -11.33 3.22
C ASP A 277 -6.69 -11.31 1.91
N SER A 278 -7.56 -12.30 1.63
CA SER A 278 -8.50 -12.24 0.50
C SER A 278 -9.53 -11.11 0.60
N ALA A 279 -9.74 -10.57 1.81
CA ALA A 279 -10.60 -9.42 2.05
C ALA A 279 -9.85 -8.08 1.99
N MET A 280 -8.53 -8.10 1.79
CA MET A 280 -7.71 -6.91 1.67
C MET A 280 -8.09 -6.10 0.44
N GLN A 281 -8.29 -4.80 0.62
CA GLN A 281 -8.60 -3.87 -0.46
C GLN A 281 -7.79 -2.58 -0.28
N VAL A 282 -6.94 -2.26 -1.25
CA VAL A 282 -6.00 -1.14 -1.17
C VAL A 282 -6.02 -0.30 -2.45
N THR A 283 -6.05 1.02 -2.31
CA THR A 283 -5.86 1.97 -3.40
C THR A 283 -4.48 2.62 -3.27
N ILE A 284 -3.70 2.60 -4.34
CA ILE A 284 -2.37 3.22 -4.43
C ILE A 284 -2.46 4.26 -5.54
N ALA A 285 -2.49 5.54 -5.18
CA ALA A 285 -2.84 6.61 -6.12
C ALA A 285 -1.94 7.84 -6.04
N PHE A 286 -1.54 8.39 -7.18
CA PHE A 286 -0.78 9.66 -7.25
C PHE A 286 0.57 9.66 -6.52
N ASN A 287 1.11 8.48 -6.22
CA ASN A 287 2.42 8.37 -5.60
C ASN A 287 3.52 8.54 -6.64
N ARG A 288 4.69 8.91 -6.16
CA ARG A 288 5.92 8.87 -6.95
C ARG A 288 6.88 7.87 -6.35
N PHE A 289 7.14 6.81 -7.10
CA PHE A 289 8.14 5.79 -6.82
C PHE A 289 9.43 6.21 -7.51
N GLY A 290 10.28 6.87 -6.73
CA GLY A 290 11.44 7.63 -7.18
C GLY A 290 12.68 6.78 -7.38
N GLU A 291 13.83 7.40 -7.09
CA GLU A 291 15.13 6.80 -7.35
C GLU A 291 15.50 5.69 -6.37
N GLN A 292 16.35 4.77 -6.84
CA GLN A 292 16.98 3.73 -6.04
C GLN A 292 15.96 2.85 -5.31
N LEU A 293 14.88 2.50 -6.01
CA LEU A 293 13.92 1.50 -5.56
C LEU A 293 14.21 0.18 -6.27
N VAL A 294 14.21 -0.94 -5.53
CA VAL A 294 14.49 -2.25 -6.15
C VAL A 294 13.19 -2.93 -6.59
N GLN A 295 12.22 -3.08 -5.67
CA GLN A 295 11.03 -3.90 -5.91
C GLN A 295 9.82 -3.54 -5.02
N ARG A 296 8.72 -4.30 -5.19
CA ARG A 296 7.51 -4.29 -4.35
C ARG A 296 6.76 -2.95 -4.33
N MET A 297 6.40 -2.43 -5.50
CA MET A 297 5.65 -1.17 -5.64
C MET A 297 4.27 -1.36 -6.29
N PRO A 298 3.32 -2.13 -5.72
CA PRO A 298 3.41 -2.98 -4.53
C PRO A 298 3.77 -4.45 -4.85
N ARG A 299 4.05 -5.26 -3.82
CA ARG A 299 3.92 -6.73 -3.90
C ARG A 299 2.65 -7.20 -3.19
N CYS A 300 1.73 -7.78 -3.95
CA CYS A 300 0.37 -8.09 -3.51
C CYS A 300 0.10 -9.57 -3.30
N ARG A 301 -0.74 -9.90 -2.33
CA ARG A 301 -1.27 -11.25 -2.14
C ARG A 301 -2.77 -11.26 -1.93
N ARG A 302 -3.46 -12.18 -2.63
CA ARG A 302 -4.90 -12.48 -2.53
C ARG A 302 -5.88 -11.34 -2.85
N GLY A 303 -5.84 -10.24 -2.11
CA GLY A 303 -6.85 -9.17 -2.12
C GLY A 303 -7.01 -8.41 -3.44
N TYR A 304 -7.68 -7.27 -3.36
CA TYR A 304 -7.94 -6.37 -4.49
C TYR A 304 -7.13 -5.09 -4.38
N PHE A 305 -6.37 -4.78 -5.43
CA PHE A 305 -5.42 -3.68 -5.45
C PHE A 305 -5.67 -2.78 -6.66
N HIS A 306 -5.99 -1.51 -6.40
CA HIS A 306 -6.16 -0.49 -7.43
C HIS A 306 -4.94 0.41 -7.46
N VAL A 307 -4.09 0.25 -8.48
CA VAL A 307 -2.86 1.02 -8.67
C VAL A 307 -3.12 2.04 -9.78
N VAL A 308 -3.26 3.32 -9.44
CA VAL A 308 -3.82 4.32 -10.35
C VAL A 308 -3.08 5.65 -10.37
N ASN A 309 -2.73 6.13 -11.56
CA ASN A 309 -2.06 7.42 -11.77
C ASN A 309 -0.80 7.66 -10.92
N ASN A 310 0.00 6.62 -10.68
CA ASN A 310 1.31 6.74 -10.03
C ASN A 310 2.43 6.94 -11.08
N ASP A 311 3.53 7.53 -10.65
CA ASP A 311 4.75 7.67 -11.46
C ASP A 311 5.85 6.72 -10.93
N PHE A 312 6.24 5.75 -11.74
CA PHE A 312 7.28 4.77 -11.44
C PHE A 312 8.53 5.03 -12.25
N THR A 313 9.66 5.22 -11.57
CA THR A 313 10.94 5.49 -12.21
C THR A 313 12.00 4.51 -11.76
N SER A 314 12.78 3.97 -12.71
CA SER A 314 14.09 3.36 -12.45
C SER A 314 14.12 2.25 -11.39
N TRP A 315 13.10 1.39 -11.33
CA TRP A 315 13.13 0.21 -10.46
C TRP A 315 14.25 -0.76 -10.87
N GLU A 316 14.88 -1.44 -9.93
CA GLU A 316 16.01 -2.33 -10.25
C GLU A 316 15.61 -3.77 -10.59
N MET A 317 14.49 -4.26 -10.03
CA MET A 317 14.02 -5.63 -10.25
C MET A 317 12.62 -5.69 -10.87
N TYR A 318 11.58 -5.20 -10.19
CA TYR A 318 10.22 -5.08 -10.76
C TYR A 318 9.43 -3.96 -10.08
N ALA A 319 8.43 -3.39 -10.77
CA ALA A 319 7.53 -2.40 -10.17
C ALA A 319 6.44 -3.08 -9.34
N ILE A 320 5.37 -3.57 -9.98
CA ILE A 320 4.28 -4.29 -9.31
C ILE A 320 4.56 -5.80 -9.38
N GLY A 321 4.21 -6.54 -8.33
CA GLY A 321 4.30 -7.99 -8.29
C GLY A 321 3.28 -8.62 -7.37
N GLY A 322 3.24 -9.95 -7.29
CA GLY A 322 2.37 -10.63 -6.35
C GLY A 322 2.44 -12.15 -6.39
N SER A 323 1.80 -12.78 -5.40
CA SER A 323 1.64 -14.23 -5.27
C SER A 323 0.28 -14.57 -4.66
N ALA A 324 -0.17 -15.82 -4.75
CA ALA A 324 -1.46 -16.28 -4.21
C ALA A 324 -2.70 -15.54 -4.75
N ASN A 325 -2.78 -15.38 -6.08
CA ASN A 325 -3.95 -14.88 -6.81
C ASN A 325 -4.49 -13.50 -6.38
N PRO A 326 -3.67 -12.43 -6.35
CA PRO A 326 -4.17 -11.07 -6.14
C PRO A 326 -4.91 -10.58 -7.38
N THR A 327 -5.93 -9.74 -7.18
CA THR A 327 -6.51 -8.91 -8.26
C THR A 327 -5.79 -7.57 -8.30
N ILE A 328 -5.10 -7.28 -9.41
CA ILE A 328 -4.35 -6.05 -9.59
C ILE A 328 -4.94 -5.28 -10.77
N ASN A 329 -5.38 -4.04 -10.51
CA ASN A 329 -5.91 -3.15 -11.52
C ASN A 329 -4.99 -1.93 -11.67
N SER A 330 -4.10 -1.97 -12.65
CA SER A 330 -3.19 -0.89 -13.03
C SER A 330 -3.88 0.04 -14.02
N GLN A 331 -4.06 1.32 -13.67
CA GLN A 331 -4.76 2.26 -14.55
C GLN A 331 -4.12 3.65 -14.58
N GLY A 332 -3.76 4.12 -15.77
CA GLY A 332 -3.22 5.47 -15.95
C GLY A 332 -1.88 5.73 -15.27
N ASN A 333 -1.11 4.71 -14.88
CA ASN A 333 0.21 4.90 -14.31
C ASN A 333 1.25 5.22 -15.40
N ARG A 334 2.40 5.76 -15.00
CA ARG A 334 3.58 5.86 -15.88
C ARG A 334 4.70 4.96 -15.37
N TYR A 335 5.26 4.15 -16.25
CA TYR A 335 6.35 3.23 -15.97
C TYR A 335 7.56 3.57 -16.84
N ILE A 336 8.60 4.12 -16.24
CA ILE A 336 9.87 4.42 -16.91
C ILE A 336 10.89 3.36 -16.50
N ALA A 337 11.10 2.37 -17.37
CA ALA A 337 12.07 1.31 -17.11
C ALA A 337 13.50 1.88 -16.98
N PRO A 338 14.36 1.28 -16.13
CA PRO A 338 15.76 1.68 -15.97
C PRO A 338 16.55 1.49 -17.27
N ALA A 339 17.68 2.19 -17.45
CA ALA A 339 18.52 2.04 -18.63
C ALA A 339 19.18 0.65 -18.72
N ASN A 340 19.54 0.07 -17.56
CA ASN A 340 20.17 -1.23 -17.46
C ASN A 340 19.28 -2.30 -18.11
N PRO A 341 19.68 -2.90 -19.25
CA PRO A 341 18.92 -3.98 -19.88
C PRO A 341 18.71 -5.14 -18.93
N ASN A 342 19.57 -5.28 -17.90
CA ASN A 342 19.51 -6.33 -16.91
C ASN A 342 18.48 -6.05 -15.79
N ALA A 343 18.18 -4.78 -15.53
CA ALA A 343 17.00 -4.35 -14.77
C ALA A 343 15.75 -4.22 -15.68
N LYS A 344 15.95 -4.34 -17.00
CA LYS A 344 14.95 -4.79 -17.97
C LYS A 344 14.98 -6.33 -18.15
N GLU A 345 15.86 -7.05 -17.42
CA GLU A 345 16.15 -8.49 -17.51
C GLU A 345 15.81 -9.14 -16.17
N ALA A 346 14.53 -9.39 -15.96
CA ALA A 346 14.19 -10.61 -15.26
C ALA A 346 14.63 -11.77 -16.17
N ARG A 347 15.85 -12.28 -16.00
CA ARG A 347 16.25 -13.59 -16.54
C ARG A 347 15.60 -14.68 -15.69
N SER A 348 14.28 -14.74 -15.73
CA SER A 348 13.56 -15.99 -15.90
C SER A 348 12.94 -15.89 -17.29
N ARG A 349 13.50 -16.64 -18.25
CA ARG A 349 13.06 -16.64 -19.66
C ARG A 349 11.58 -17.06 -19.66
N THR A 350 10.61 -16.22 -20.00
CA THR A 350 10.52 -15.49 -21.27
C THR A 350 9.70 -14.18 -21.12
N LYS A 351 10.38 -13.04 -21.35
CA LYS A 351 9.87 -11.66 -21.54
C LYS A 351 9.56 -10.84 -20.25
N PRO A 352 10.00 -9.55 -20.14
CA PRO A 352 9.89 -8.63 -18.98
C PRO A 352 8.54 -8.55 -18.23
N SER A 353 8.24 -9.52 -17.38
CA SER A 353 6.96 -9.56 -16.67
C SER A 353 7.00 -8.84 -15.33
N LEU A 354 5.89 -8.21 -14.93
CA LEU A 354 5.59 -7.75 -13.56
C LEU A 354 5.38 -8.92 -12.57
N LEU A 355 5.88 -10.13 -12.86
CA LEU A 355 5.47 -11.36 -12.17
C LEU A 355 6.65 -12.05 -11.47
N VAL A 356 6.41 -12.43 -10.21
CA VAL A 356 7.30 -13.25 -9.37
C VAL A 356 6.87 -14.72 -9.49
N GLU A 357 7.86 -15.59 -9.77
CA GLU A 357 7.98 -17.01 -9.40
C GLU A 357 6.71 -17.88 -9.23
N THR A 358 5.85 -17.92 -10.23
CA THR A 358 4.86 -19.00 -10.38
C THR A 358 4.88 -19.50 -11.81
N GLU A 359 4.71 -20.81 -12.02
CA GLU A 359 4.63 -21.37 -13.38
C GLU A 359 3.50 -20.67 -14.15
N GLU A 360 3.61 -20.52 -15.47
CA GLU A 360 2.58 -19.84 -16.30
C GLU A 360 1.17 -20.44 -16.11
N SER A 361 1.11 -21.73 -15.81
CA SER A 361 -0.12 -22.43 -15.43
C SER A 361 -0.78 -21.92 -14.14
N GLU A 362 -0.04 -21.29 -13.24
CA GLU A 362 -0.54 -20.83 -11.94
C GLU A 362 -1.02 -19.37 -11.96
N TRP A 363 -0.33 -18.46 -12.66
CA TRP A 363 -0.72 -17.03 -12.69
C TRP A 363 -1.63 -16.65 -13.86
N SER A 364 -1.72 -17.46 -14.91
CA SER A 364 -2.58 -17.15 -16.08
C SER A 364 -4.06 -16.97 -15.70
N GLY A 365 -4.51 -17.63 -14.63
CA GLY A 365 -5.85 -17.46 -14.05
C GLY A 365 -6.01 -16.26 -13.11
N TRP A 366 -4.93 -15.55 -12.76
CA TRP A 366 -5.00 -14.39 -11.89
C TRP A 366 -5.53 -13.18 -12.63
N ASN A 367 -6.12 -12.23 -11.92
CA ASN A 367 -6.84 -11.13 -12.53
C ASN A 367 -6.01 -9.84 -12.53
N TRP A 368 -5.07 -9.74 -13.49
CA TRP A 368 -4.15 -8.62 -13.62
C TRP A 368 -4.51 -7.79 -14.84
N ARG A 369 -4.80 -6.51 -14.60
CA ARG A 369 -5.44 -5.63 -15.57
C ARG A 369 -4.57 -4.38 -15.75
N THR A 370 -4.46 -3.92 -16.99
CA THR A 370 -3.85 -2.63 -17.36
C THR A 370 -4.83 -1.84 -18.23
N GLU A 371 -5.02 -0.54 -17.95
CA GLU A 371 -5.84 0.37 -18.76
C GLU A 371 -5.23 1.79 -18.77
N GLY A 372 -4.81 2.27 -19.95
CA GLY A 372 -4.31 3.64 -20.12
C GLY A 372 -2.95 3.94 -19.47
N ASP A 373 -2.18 2.91 -19.12
CA ASP A 373 -0.82 3.05 -18.60
C ASP A 373 0.16 3.54 -19.68
N VAL A 374 1.09 4.41 -19.29
CA VAL A 374 2.16 4.94 -20.14
C VAL A 374 3.44 4.15 -19.89
N LEU A 375 3.86 3.37 -20.88
CA LEU A 375 5.03 2.49 -20.80
C LEU A 375 6.20 3.11 -21.56
N VAL A 376 7.31 3.40 -20.87
CA VAL A 376 8.46 4.12 -21.40
C VAL A 376 9.75 3.29 -21.28
N ASN A 377 10.68 3.49 -22.21
CA ASN A 377 12.00 2.85 -22.23
C ASN A 377 11.98 1.30 -22.29
N GLY A 378 10.94 0.74 -22.91
CA GLY A 378 10.75 -0.71 -23.06
C GLY A 378 10.07 -1.40 -21.89
N ALA A 379 9.50 -0.63 -20.94
CA ALA A 379 8.57 -1.17 -19.96
C ALA A 379 7.39 -1.87 -20.66
N PHE A 380 6.83 -2.90 -20.03
CA PHE A 380 5.54 -3.45 -20.44
C PHE A 380 4.81 -4.11 -19.28
N PHE A 381 3.54 -4.44 -19.53
CA PHE A 381 2.66 -5.12 -18.60
C PHE A 381 2.07 -6.37 -19.25
N VAL A 382 2.06 -7.50 -18.54
CA VAL A 382 1.44 -8.76 -18.99
C VAL A 382 0.11 -8.92 -18.24
N PRO A 383 -1.04 -8.65 -18.90
CA PRO A 383 -2.34 -8.86 -18.29
C PRO A 383 -2.71 -10.35 -18.26
N SER A 384 -3.58 -10.72 -17.32
CA SER A 384 -4.08 -12.09 -17.15
C SER A 384 -5.53 -12.11 -16.63
N GLY A 385 -6.18 -13.27 -16.72
CA GLY A 385 -7.53 -13.49 -16.18
C GLY A 385 -8.67 -13.10 -17.12
N GLU A 386 -9.90 -13.25 -16.64
CA GLU A 386 -11.12 -13.08 -17.45
C GLU A 386 -11.31 -11.63 -17.97
N GLY A 387 -11.80 -11.52 -19.22
CA GLY A 387 -12.12 -10.24 -19.86
C GLY A 387 -10.97 -9.57 -20.62
N LEU A 388 -9.90 -10.31 -20.96
CA LEU A 388 -8.82 -9.86 -21.84
C LEU A 388 -9.38 -9.31 -23.17
N ASP A 389 -10.28 -10.05 -23.83
CA ASP A 389 -10.83 -9.70 -25.16
C ASP A 389 -11.59 -8.36 -25.17
N ALA A 390 -12.34 -8.06 -24.10
CA ALA A 390 -13.09 -6.81 -23.97
C ALA A 390 -12.21 -5.60 -23.60
N LYS A 391 -11.08 -5.83 -22.93
CA LYS A 391 -10.12 -4.77 -22.56
C LYS A 391 -9.21 -4.37 -23.72
N TYR A 392 -8.77 -5.32 -24.55
CA TYR A 392 -7.99 -5.00 -25.76
C TYR A 392 -8.79 -4.09 -26.71
N ALA A 393 -10.07 -4.40 -26.95
CA ALA A 393 -10.94 -3.58 -27.81
C ALA A 393 -11.20 -2.15 -27.25
N LYS A 394 -11.21 -1.99 -25.92
CA LYS A 394 -11.41 -0.68 -25.26
C LYS A 394 -10.10 0.12 -25.13
N ALA A 395 -8.97 -0.56 -24.94
CA ALA A 395 -7.64 0.04 -24.90
C ALA A 395 -7.21 0.59 -26.28
N GLU A 396 -7.63 -0.04 -27.37
CA GLU A 396 -7.44 0.48 -28.74
C GLU A 396 -8.32 1.71 -29.04
N SER A 397 -9.43 1.92 -28.32
CA SER A 397 -10.40 2.98 -28.57
C SER A 397 -10.24 4.22 -27.69
N LEU A 398 -9.22 4.27 -26.82
CA LEU A 398 -8.96 5.38 -25.91
C LEU A 398 -7.63 6.04 -26.27
N ASP A 399 -7.64 7.36 -26.43
CA ASP A 399 -6.38 8.11 -26.58
C ASP A 399 -5.49 7.84 -25.36
N PRO A 400 -4.19 7.55 -25.56
CA PRO A 400 -3.26 7.38 -24.45
C PRO A 400 -3.27 8.63 -23.58
N LYS A 401 -3.48 8.47 -22.26
CA LYS A 401 -3.34 9.57 -21.31
C LYS A 401 -1.91 10.09 -21.40
N SER A 402 -1.73 11.41 -21.54
CA SER A 402 -0.40 11.97 -21.76
C SER A 402 0.47 11.81 -20.52
N ALA A 403 1.76 11.52 -20.70
CA ALA A 403 2.73 11.50 -19.60
C ALA A 403 2.71 12.80 -18.77
N ALA A 404 2.40 13.93 -19.41
CA ALA A 404 2.24 15.24 -18.78
C ALA A 404 1.09 15.29 -17.76
N LEU A 405 0.02 14.51 -17.96
CA LEU A 405 -1.05 14.41 -16.97
C LEU A 405 -0.54 13.77 -15.68
N ILE A 406 0.31 12.74 -15.78
CA ILE A 406 0.87 12.06 -14.61
C ILE A 406 1.86 12.95 -13.88
N ASP A 407 2.68 13.72 -14.61
CA ASP A 407 3.52 14.77 -14.02
C ASP A 407 2.67 15.76 -13.22
N GLN A 408 1.54 16.19 -13.77
CA GLN A 408 0.66 17.14 -13.09
C GLN A 408 -0.01 16.53 -11.86
N LEU A 409 -0.51 15.28 -11.95
CA LEU A 409 -1.20 14.60 -10.85
C LEU A 409 -0.27 14.25 -9.68
N THR A 410 1.01 13.99 -9.96
CA THR A 410 2.03 13.57 -8.98
C THR A 410 3.02 14.68 -8.63
N LEU A 411 2.80 15.91 -9.10
CA LEU A 411 3.70 17.05 -8.95
C LEU A 411 4.10 17.30 -7.49
N ASN A 412 3.13 17.16 -6.59
CA ASN A 412 3.29 17.45 -5.17
C ASN A 412 3.53 16.19 -4.32
N ALA A 413 3.86 15.04 -4.93
CA ALA A 413 4.05 13.80 -4.18
C ALA A 413 5.23 13.90 -3.18
N GLY A 414 5.00 13.40 -1.96
CA GLY A 414 5.87 13.56 -0.80
C GLY A 414 5.34 14.59 0.19
N VAL A 415 6.16 15.00 1.14
CA VAL A 415 5.78 16.03 2.10
C VAL A 415 5.64 17.41 1.44
N LEU A 416 4.71 18.21 1.94
CA LEU A 416 4.46 19.59 1.54
C LEU A 416 5.35 20.55 2.33
N GLY A 417 5.94 21.56 1.66
CA GLY A 417 6.76 22.59 2.32
C GLY A 417 8.24 22.22 2.53
N GLY A 418 8.68 21.05 2.05
CA GLY A 418 10.08 20.61 2.11
C GLY A 418 10.93 21.08 0.90
N PRO A 419 12.25 20.78 0.85
CA PRO A 419 13.19 21.25 -0.18
C PRO A 419 12.84 20.98 -1.65
N ARG A 420 11.77 20.24 -1.95
CA ARG A 420 11.22 20.11 -3.30
C ARG A 420 10.50 21.36 -3.79
N ASP A 421 10.12 22.27 -2.90
CA ASP A 421 9.56 23.58 -3.26
C ASP A 421 10.62 24.57 -3.80
N ASN A 422 11.90 24.19 -3.78
CA ASN A 422 13.00 24.98 -4.34
C ASN A 422 13.61 24.33 -5.60
N GLY A 423 12.89 24.42 -6.72
CA GLY A 423 13.52 24.79 -7.99
C GLY A 423 14.59 23.87 -8.61
N VAL A 424 14.58 22.56 -8.36
CA VAL A 424 15.25 21.60 -9.25
C VAL A 424 14.18 20.82 -10.00
N GLY A 425 13.66 21.45 -11.05
CA GLY A 425 12.96 20.69 -12.07
C GLY A 425 13.91 19.61 -12.58
N THR A 426 13.54 18.34 -12.39
CA THR A 426 14.01 17.27 -13.27
C THR A 426 13.48 17.58 -14.66
N ALA A 427 14.19 18.47 -15.36
CA ALA A 427 14.10 18.61 -16.79
C ALA A 427 14.66 17.29 -17.37
N TYR A 428 13.83 16.25 -17.40
CA TYR A 428 13.94 15.28 -18.46
C TYR A 428 13.64 16.07 -19.73
N SER A 429 14.72 16.48 -20.42
CA SER A 429 14.62 17.04 -21.76
C SER A 429 13.82 16.04 -22.58
N GLY A 430 12.57 16.41 -22.90
CA GLY A 430 11.73 15.66 -23.80
C GLY A 430 12.45 15.55 -25.13
N VAL A 431 13.00 14.37 -25.42
CA VAL A 431 13.51 14.05 -26.74
C VAL A 431 12.29 13.96 -27.65
N ASN A 432 11.98 15.10 -28.26
CA ASN A 432 10.93 15.23 -29.27
C ASN A 432 11.37 14.40 -30.48
N TYR A 433 10.74 13.23 -30.70
CA TYR A 433 10.90 12.48 -31.94
C TYR A 433 10.13 13.19 -33.06
N GLY A 434 10.72 14.28 -33.56
CA GLY A 434 10.37 14.91 -34.82
C GLY A 434 11.50 14.68 -35.81
N GLY A 435 11.29 13.82 -36.80
CA GLY A 435 12.27 13.62 -37.87
C GLY A 435 12.44 14.88 -38.71
N SER A 436 13.69 15.24 -39.02
CA SER A 436 14.17 15.58 -40.38
C SER A 436 15.58 16.17 -40.37
N ALA A 437 16.35 15.72 -41.36
CA ALA A 437 17.43 16.40 -42.08
C ALA A 437 18.77 16.66 -41.37
N ALA A 438 19.78 15.96 -41.89
CA ALA A 438 21.20 16.24 -41.73
C ALA A 438 21.57 17.67 -42.13
N THR A 439 22.47 18.30 -41.38
CA THR A 439 23.59 19.09 -41.90
C THR A 439 24.72 19.10 -40.88
N ALA A 440 25.96 19.01 -41.38
CA ALA A 440 27.20 18.99 -40.64
C ALA A 440 27.86 20.37 -40.66
N ASP A 441 28.40 20.80 -39.51
CA ASP A 441 29.58 21.65 -39.26
C ASP A 441 29.47 22.08 -37.78
N GLY A 442 30.49 22.26 -36.95
CA GLY A 442 31.93 22.38 -37.13
C GLY A 442 32.45 23.37 -36.06
N GLY A 443 33.30 22.90 -35.13
CA GLY A 443 34.37 23.72 -34.53
C GLY A 443 34.19 24.42 -33.16
N GLY A 444 35.04 24.00 -32.19
CA GLY A 444 35.69 24.83 -31.13
C GLY A 444 34.87 25.12 -29.86
N GLY A 445 35.35 25.03 -28.63
CA GLY A 445 36.69 24.82 -28.06
C GLY A 445 36.77 25.54 -26.69
N ALA A 446 37.42 24.91 -25.69
CA ALA A 446 37.82 25.43 -24.35
C ALA A 446 36.69 25.62 -23.30
N SER A 447 36.83 25.34 -21.99
CA SER A 447 37.96 24.96 -21.12
C SER A 447 37.45 24.57 -19.70
N GLY A 448 38.16 23.66 -19.01
CA GLY A 448 38.19 23.49 -17.55
C GLY A 448 37.08 22.58 -16.97
N TRP A 449 37.29 21.68 -16.01
CA TRP A 449 38.37 21.41 -15.07
C TRP A 449 38.42 19.90 -14.80
N GLY A 450 39.62 19.33 -14.77
CA GLY A 450 39.83 17.93 -14.46
C GLY A 450 39.79 17.66 -12.96
N VAL A 451 39.05 16.63 -12.56
CA VAL A 451 39.27 15.90 -11.31
C VAL A 451 39.35 14.43 -11.68
N GLY A 452 40.57 13.91 -11.72
CA GLY A 452 40.85 12.51 -12.04
C GLY A 452 40.57 11.62 -10.84
N TYR A 453 39.74 10.59 -11.04
CA TYR A 453 39.64 9.46 -10.14
C TYR A 453 40.73 8.44 -10.51
N GLY A 454 41.71 8.27 -9.63
CA GLY A 454 42.64 7.15 -9.65
C GLY A 454 41.97 5.87 -9.12
N PRO A 455 42.38 4.67 -9.58
CA PRO A 455 41.72 3.41 -9.25
C PRO A 455 42.30 2.82 -7.95
N LEU A 456 41.45 2.63 -6.95
CA LEU A 456 41.67 1.74 -5.81
C LEU A 456 40.48 0.76 -5.85
N GLY A 457 40.63 -0.50 -6.26
CA GLY A 457 41.52 -1.48 -5.65
C GLY A 457 40.75 -2.27 -4.59
N MET A 458 39.64 -2.92 -4.95
CA MET A 458 38.91 -3.81 -4.04
C MET A 458 39.64 -5.15 -3.94
N VAL A 459 40.21 -5.38 -2.75
CA VAL A 459 40.81 -6.64 -2.31
C VAL A 459 39.68 -7.65 -2.05
N PHE A 460 39.64 -8.72 -2.84
CA PHE A 460 38.85 -9.91 -2.52
C PHE A 460 39.56 -10.72 -1.43
N GLY A 461 39.04 -10.67 -0.21
CA GLY A 461 39.40 -11.57 0.88
C GLY A 461 38.46 -12.78 0.88
N SER A 462 38.87 -13.84 0.19
CA SER A 462 38.27 -15.16 0.25
C SER A 462 38.82 -15.94 1.46
N GLY A 463 37.94 -16.50 2.29
CA GLY A 463 38.32 -17.58 3.22
C GLY A 463 37.54 -17.66 4.52
N ALA A 464 36.47 -18.48 4.54
CA ALA A 464 36.12 -19.36 5.67
C ALA A 464 35.02 -20.37 5.23
N PRO A 465 34.95 -21.56 5.84
CA PRO A 465 34.58 -22.81 5.16
C PRO A 465 33.11 -23.21 5.30
N ALA A 466 32.69 -24.15 4.44
CA ALA A 466 31.35 -24.73 4.37
C ALA A 466 30.94 -25.49 5.65
N PRO A 467 29.71 -25.34 6.16
CA PRO A 467 29.18 -26.25 7.15
C PRO A 467 28.64 -27.54 6.52
N SER A 468 29.10 -28.63 7.12
CA SER A 468 28.85 -30.04 6.80
C SER A 468 27.41 -30.48 7.00
N SER A 469 26.99 -31.39 6.12
CA SER A 469 25.81 -32.26 6.21
C SER A 469 25.68 -32.98 7.56
N ARG A 470 24.49 -32.91 8.17
CA ARG A 470 24.02 -33.92 9.12
C ARG A 470 22.55 -34.26 8.86
N ASP A 471 22.41 -35.44 8.29
CA ASP A 471 21.32 -36.43 8.34
C ASP A 471 20.04 -36.05 9.09
N SER A 472 18.98 -35.88 8.31
CA SER A 472 17.59 -35.96 8.76
C SER A 472 17.21 -37.44 9.00
N ILE A 473 17.02 -37.82 10.27
CA ILE A 473 16.40 -39.11 10.61
C ILE A 473 14.88 -38.99 10.40
N VAL A 474 14.43 -39.78 9.44
CA VAL A 474 13.05 -40.15 9.13
C VAL A 474 12.42 -40.87 10.34
N MET A 475 11.23 -40.44 10.76
CA MET A 475 10.29 -41.26 11.54
C MET A 475 8.91 -41.18 10.87
N ILE A 476 8.67 -42.19 10.03
CA ILE A 476 7.38 -42.63 9.52
C ILE A 476 6.77 -43.55 10.58
N THR A 477 5.54 -43.31 11.03
CA THR A 477 4.57 -44.35 11.48
C THR A 477 3.20 -43.69 11.71
N THR A 478 2.29 -43.78 10.74
CA THR A 478 1.13 -44.72 10.67
C THR A 478 -0.11 -44.29 11.46
N ALA A 479 -1.16 -43.97 10.70
CA ALA A 479 -2.56 -43.98 11.09
C ALA A 479 -3.03 -45.40 11.44
N LEU A 480 -3.96 -45.52 12.40
CA LEU A 480 -5.26 -46.24 12.30
C LEU A 480 -5.91 -46.47 13.67
N LEU A 481 -7.25 -46.54 13.64
CA LEU A 481 -8.20 -47.11 14.61
C LEU A 481 -8.59 -46.26 15.83
N SER A 482 -9.81 -45.72 15.80
CA SER A 482 -10.96 -46.48 16.34
C SER A 482 -12.28 -45.72 16.15
N ALA A 483 -13.27 -46.45 15.64
CA ALA A 483 -14.66 -46.04 15.56
C ALA A 483 -15.46 -46.70 16.71
N SER A 484 -16.43 -45.96 17.23
CA SER A 484 -17.71 -46.41 17.80
C SER A 484 -17.71 -47.33 19.03
N LEU A 485 -18.24 -46.82 20.15
CA LEU A 485 -19.16 -47.61 21.00
C LEU A 485 -20.26 -46.70 21.57
N PHE A 486 -21.48 -47.21 21.50
CA PHE A 486 -22.75 -46.60 21.84
C PHE A 486 -23.24 -47.16 23.19
N VAL A 487 -24.14 -46.41 23.86
CA VAL A 487 -25.03 -46.80 24.98
C VAL A 487 -24.44 -46.77 26.39
N THR A 488 -24.91 -45.84 27.23
CA THR A 488 -25.82 -46.14 28.36
C THR A 488 -26.43 -44.87 28.97
N THR A 489 -27.76 -44.76 28.84
CA THR A 489 -28.77 -44.37 29.86
C THR A 489 -28.63 -43.04 30.61
N PHE A 490 -29.65 -42.15 30.49
CA PHE A 490 -30.40 -41.61 31.65
C PHE A 490 -31.62 -40.76 31.18
N PHE A 491 -32.81 -41.39 31.25
CA PHE A 491 -34.15 -40.81 31.48
C PHE A 491 -34.85 -41.93 32.28
N SER A 492 -35.61 -41.75 33.35
CA SER A 492 -36.47 -40.65 33.82
C SER A 492 -36.95 -40.94 35.26
N LEU A 493 -37.73 -40.01 35.83
CA LEU A 493 -38.67 -40.04 36.99
C LEU A 493 -38.24 -39.15 38.17
N HIS A 494 -38.76 -37.90 38.29
CA HIS A 494 -40.09 -37.43 38.77
C HIS A 494 -40.01 -36.92 40.23
N PRO A 495 -40.93 -36.06 40.76
CA PRO A 495 -42.32 -35.85 40.32
C PRO A 495 -42.84 -34.38 40.26
N LEU A 496 -43.83 -34.12 39.40
CA LEU A 496 -45.22 -33.75 39.74
C LEU A 496 -46.02 -33.43 38.47
#